data_AF-A0A833G567-F1
#
_entry.id   AF-A0A833G567-F1
#
_cell.length_a   1.000
_cell.length_b   1.000
_cell.length_c   1.000
_cell.angle_alpha   90.00
_cell.angle_beta   90.00
_cell.angle_gamma   90.00
#
_symmetry.space_group_name_H-M   'P 1'
#
loop_
_entity.id
_entity.type
_entity.pdbx_description
1 polymer ?
#
loop_
_entity_poly.entity_id
_entity_poly.type
_entity_poly.pdbx_seq_one_letter_code
_entity_poly.pdbx_strand_id
1 'polypeptide(L)'
;GVRIEADGTRTEATFVEGIAQGEGRQTTADGSIYEGGFRDGLRHGRATVRLPGGTTYASQWRAGVEIGGRRPDVMADALVGGLLRAQAGGGDAGKVELSVSVDQRITRQADMQYAGAVYDEHIEIYPGNAGMVESWLGEATISPNSYDSLYGAIDWEDAPSYMLVDLKTADGSRVRLDALELQVEDSQVYRKPFLSILEHRGCIGFRPGFSFANNGWGPAAGGRLAIEFFNEDDPDRASRTFEVAVADFDEGLDVSLRSTLDEAGVDTRALERARFTCASEAELPQCHERVVGSLQLGEIRDLIAGDVTLSLGVRGSFTYSWADDRGNSYEATEPMEASLQLGAIETEVMVAEYGDGFGDPPAALRYQEIRLPSDDSNYVVDLTLRGNRTLADHTARLKVYAAENSIHRFRAVARFADGSTRQTKPVMYYHVRPRDPLHVPEEPDGCYLDDAIFVPPRE
;
A
#
# COMPACT_ATOMS: atom_id res chain seq x y z
N GLY A 1 5.79 29.86 -12.24
CA GLY A 1 6.08 28.48 -12.67
C GLY A 1 5.96 27.56 -11.47
N VAL A 2 5.99 26.25 -11.69
CA VAL A 2 5.98 25.23 -10.63
C VAL A 2 7.18 24.31 -10.85
N ARG A 3 7.92 23.99 -9.79
CA ARG A 3 9.00 23.00 -9.78
C ARG A 3 8.72 21.98 -8.70
N ILE A 4 8.84 20.70 -9.02
CA ILE A 4 8.69 19.59 -8.07
C ILE A 4 10.04 18.88 -8.01
N GLU A 5 10.61 18.77 -6.81
CA GLU A 5 11.88 18.09 -6.56
C GLU A 5 11.62 16.59 -6.33
N ALA A 6 12.67 15.76 -6.40
CA ALA A 6 12.58 14.31 -6.25
C ALA A 6 12.04 13.86 -4.87
N ASP A 7 12.15 14.71 -3.84
CA ASP A 7 11.63 14.45 -2.50
C ASP A 7 10.13 14.81 -2.34
N GLY A 8 9.47 15.27 -3.41
CA GLY A 8 8.07 15.70 -3.38
C GLY A 8 7.87 17.18 -3.03
N THR A 9 8.96 17.93 -2.77
CA THR A 9 8.87 19.38 -2.49
C THR A 9 8.39 20.13 -3.73
N ARG A 10 7.26 20.84 -3.59
CA ARG A 10 6.63 21.63 -4.66
C ARG A 10 6.86 23.12 -4.42
N THR A 11 7.50 23.80 -5.37
CA THR A 11 7.81 25.24 -5.33
C THR A 11 7.10 25.99 -6.44
N GLU A 12 6.30 26.98 -6.08
CA GLU A 12 5.57 27.90 -6.95
C GLU A 12 6.18 29.30 -6.83
N ALA A 13 6.86 29.78 -7.87
CA ALA A 13 7.53 31.08 -7.84
C ALA A 13 7.69 31.67 -9.26
N THR A 14 8.23 32.88 -9.34
CA THR A 14 8.81 33.38 -10.60
C THR A 14 10.16 32.71 -10.81
N PHE A 15 10.40 32.20 -12.02
CA PHE A 15 11.67 31.56 -12.37
C PHE A 15 12.40 32.40 -13.41
N VAL A 16 13.69 32.63 -13.18
CA VAL A 16 14.60 33.27 -14.13
C VAL A 16 15.70 32.23 -14.39
N GLU A 17 15.86 31.80 -15.65
CA GLU A 17 16.81 30.74 -16.03
C GLU A 17 16.66 29.44 -15.23
N GLY A 18 15.42 29.05 -14.89
CA GLY A 18 15.14 27.85 -14.09
C GLY A 18 15.39 28.00 -12.59
N ILE A 19 15.82 29.17 -12.13
CA ILE A 19 16.10 29.48 -10.73
C ILE A 19 14.95 30.32 -10.14
N ALA A 20 14.42 29.89 -8.99
CA ALA A 20 13.34 30.61 -8.31
C ALA A 20 13.84 31.98 -7.80
N GLN A 21 13.07 33.03 -8.07
CA GLN A 21 13.35 34.43 -7.73
C GLN A 21 12.05 35.15 -7.31
N GLY A 22 12.16 36.14 -6.43
CA GLY A 22 11.03 36.95 -5.98
C GLY A 22 10.07 36.20 -5.05
N GLU A 23 8.87 36.70 -4.85
CA GLU A 23 7.88 36.05 -3.97
C GLU A 23 7.43 34.70 -4.52
N GLY A 24 7.23 33.73 -3.62
CA GLY A 24 6.76 32.41 -3.98
C GLY A 24 6.26 31.61 -2.78
N ARG A 25 5.78 30.40 -3.08
CA ARG A 25 5.28 29.43 -2.12
C ARG A 25 6.00 28.10 -2.31
N GLN A 26 6.50 27.50 -1.23
CA GLN A 26 7.11 26.17 -1.26
C GLN A 26 6.41 25.27 -0.26
N THR A 27 6.00 24.09 -0.71
CA THR A 27 5.43 23.03 0.12
C THR A 27 6.45 21.90 0.18
N THR A 28 6.98 21.60 1.36
CA THR A 28 7.97 20.54 1.58
C THR A 28 7.30 19.18 1.73
N ALA A 29 8.07 18.10 1.56
CA ALA A 29 7.61 16.72 1.68
C ALA A 29 6.91 16.40 3.02
N ASP A 30 7.33 17.09 4.10
CA ASP A 30 6.72 16.96 5.43
C ASP A 30 5.38 17.71 5.59
N GLY A 31 4.90 18.41 4.54
CA GLY A 31 3.66 19.19 4.55
C GLY A 31 3.81 20.63 5.02
N SER A 32 5.01 21.08 5.38
CA SER A 32 5.24 22.48 5.75
C SER A 32 5.11 23.39 4.53
N ILE A 33 4.52 24.57 4.72
CA ILE A 33 4.32 25.56 3.68
C ILE A 33 5.08 26.82 4.05
N TYR A 34 5.94 27.26 3.15
CA TYR A 34 6.64 28.52 3.18
C TYR A 34 6.02 29.48 2.17
N GLU A 35 5.71 30.71 2.59
CA GLU A 35 5.29 31.81 1.71
C GLU A 35 6.19 33.03 1.96
N GLY A 36 6.99 33.39 0.96
CA GLY A 36 7.91 34.51 1.06
C GLY A 36 8.89 34.58 -0.10
N GLY A 37 9.93 35.39 0.07
CA GLY A 37 10.91 35.67 -0.98
C GLY A 37 11.84 34.49 -1.30
N PHE A 38 12.18 34.37 -2.57
CA PHE A 38 13.25 33.52 -3.10
C PHE A 38 14.33 34.41 -3.70
N ARG A 39 15.59 34.04 -3.47
CA ARG A 39 16.74 34.63 -4.14
C ARG A 39 17.73 33.53 -4.48
N ASP A 40 18.10 33.46 -5.75
CA ASP A 40 19.05 32.46 -6.27
C ASP A 40 18.62 31.02 -5.97
N GLY A 41 17.30 30.75 -6.04
CA GLY A 41 16.71 29.44 -5.81
C GLY A 41 16.49 29.10 -4.33
N LEU A 42 16.88 29.97 -3.40
CA LEU A 42 16.83 29.74 -1.97
C LEU A 42 15.85 30.68 -1.26
N ARG A 43 15.21 30.21 -0.19
CA ARG A 43 14.35 31.03 0.69
C ARG A 43 15.12 32.23 1.24
N HIS A 44 14.54 33.42 1.16
CA HIS A 44 15.18 34.69 1.51
C HIS A 44 14.19 35.76 1.95
N GLY A 45 14.57 36.59 2.93
CA GLY A 45 13.74 37.70 3.39
C GLY A 45 12.73 37.30 4.46
N ARG A 46 11.67 38.09 4.62
CA ARG A 46 10.57 37.78 5.55
C ARG A 46 9.62 36.78 4.91
N ALA A 47 9.08 35.90 5.72
CA ALA A 47 8.15 34.89 5.25
C ALA A 47 7.12 34.52 6.31
N THR A 48 6.08 33.87 5.84
CA THR A 48 5.06 33.20 6.64
C THR A 48 5.27 31.70 6.46
N VAL A 49 5.51 30.99 7.56
CA VAL A 49 5.64 29.53 7.54
C VAL A 49 4.42 28.93 8.22
N ARG A 50 3.73 28.04 7.54
CA ARG A 50 2.66 27.21 8.07
C ARG A 50 3.16 25.79 8.24
N LEU A 51 3.15 25.29 9.46
CA LEU A 51 3.53 23.91 9.77
C LEU A 51 2.43 22.92 9.33
N PRO A 52 2.72 21.61 9.25
CA PRO A 52 1.74 20.59 8.88
C PRO A 52 0.50 20.57 9.80
N GLY A 53 0.63 21.06 11.03
CA GLY A 53 -0.48 21.26 11.99
C GLY A 53 -1.30 22.54 11.82
N GLY A 54 -1.04 23.35 10.78
CA GLY A 54 -1.80 24.56 10.47
C GLY A 54 -1.32 25.85 11.18
N THR A 55 -0.47 25.73 12.20
CA THR A 55 0.08 26.90 12.87
C THR A 55 0.98 27.69 11.94
N THR A 56 0.73 28.99 11.92
CA THR A 56 1.38 29.94 11.05
C THR A 56 2.22 30.90 11.87
N TYR A 57 3.49 31.08 11.51
CA TYR A 57 4.37 32.02 12.19
C TYR A 57 5.22 32.83 11.20
N ALA A 58 5.56 34.05 11.60
CA ALA A 58 6.47 34.90 10.85
C ALA A 58 7.92 34.45 11.08
N SER A 59 8.66 34.31 9.98
CA SER A 59 10.05 33.87 9.95
C SER A 59 10.90 34.80 9.08
N GLN A 60 12.21 34.71 9.23
CA GLN A 60 13.21 35.47 8.51
C GLN A 60 14.29 34.52 7.99
N TRP A 61 14.57 34.62 6.69
CA TRP A 61 15.41 33.68 5.96
C TRP A 61 16.55 34.39 5.25
N ARG A 62 17.69 33.71 5.16
CA ARG A 62 18.84 34.16 4.38
C ARG A 62 19.56 32.97 3.78
N ALA A 63 19.54 32.88 2.44
CA ALA A 63 20.21 31.84 1.66
C ALA A 63 19.76 30.43 2.08
N GLY A 64 18.45 30.22 2.22
CA GLY A 64 17.86 28.92 2.53
C GLY A 64 17.84 28.56 4.01
N VAL A 65 18.51 29.34 4.87
CA VAL A 65 18.55 29.13 6.32
C VAL A 65 17.62 30.10 7.04
N GLU A 66 16.84 29.59 7.97
CA GLU A 66 16.03 30.41 8.89
C GLU A 66 16.96 31.06 9.93
N ILE A 67 17.00 32.39 9.96
CA ILE A 67 17.90 33.19 10.81
C ILE A 67 17.18 33.94 11.93
N GLY A 68 15.85 33.85 11.99
CA GLY A 68 15.05 34.50 13.03
C GLY A 68 13.55 34.25 12.82
N GLY A 69 12.80 34.28 13.91
CA GLY A 69 11.37 33.95 13.93
C GLY A 69 11.00 33.44 15.32
N ARG A 70 9.75 33.63 15.75
CA ARG A 70 9.27 33.08 17.03
C ARG A 70 8.67 31.71 16.74
N ARG A 71 9.53 30.70 16.56
CA ARG A 71 9.09 29.33 16.34
C ARG A 71 8.23 28.88 17.53
N PRO A 72 6.97 28.46 17.35
CA PRO A 72 6.20 27.84 18.41
C PRO A 72 6.90 26.55 18.87
N ASP A 73 6.78 26.20 20.15
CA ASP A 73 7.29 24.93 20.65
C ASP A 73 6.62 23.78 19.88
N VAL A 74 7.41 23.07 19.08
CA VAL A 74 6.98 22.10 18.06
C VAL A 74 6.19 20.92 18.65
N MET A 75 6.26 20.70 19.98
CA MET A 75 5.48 19.69 20.69
C MET A 75 4.15 20.20 21.26
N ALA A 76 3.98 21.51 21.44
CA ALA A 76 2.70 22.11 21.84
C ALA A 76 1.79 22.40 20.64
N ASP A 77 2.40 22.56 19.46
CA ASP A 77 1.73 22.95 18.23
C ASP A 77 1.19 21.76 17.42
N ALA A 78 1.76 20.57 17.64
CA ALA A 78 1.30 19.32 17.05
C ALA A 78 0.03 18.75 17.72
N LEU A 79 -0.46 19.35 18.83
CA LEU A 79 -1.53 18.75 19.64
C LEU A 79 -2.92 19.45 19.60
N VAL A 80 -3.13 20.78 19.40
CA VAL A 80 -4.54 21.33 19.33
C VAL A 80 -4.88 22.63 18.59
N GLY A 81 -3.98 23.57 18.40
CA GLY A 81 -4.35 24.98 18.63
C GLY A 81 -5.06 25.81 17.53
N GLY A 82 -6.18 25.39 16.93
CA GLY A 82 -6.89 26.21 15.93
C GLY A 82 -8.40 26.34 16.10
N LEU A 83 -9.14 25.27 15.82
CA LEU A 83 -10.59 25.36 15.59
C LEU A 83 -11.47 24.63 16.61
N LEU A 84 -10.90 23.75 17.47
CA LEU A 84 -11.72 23.04 18.46
C LEU A 84 -12.13 23.90 19.67
N ARG A 85 -11.59 25.11 19.86
CA ARG A 85 -12.07 26.02 20.92
C ARG A 85 -13.57 26.37 20.80
N ALA A 86 -14.17 26.17 19.63
CA ALA A 86 -15.59 26.45 19.38
C ALA A 86 -16.57 25.37 19.91
N GLN A 87 -16.10 24.19 20.32
CA GLN A 87 -16.97 23.17 20.97
C GLN A 87 -17.05 23.32 22.49
N ALA A 88 -16.52 24.42 23.05
CA ALA A 88 -16.55 24.68 24.48
C ALA A 88 -17.98 25.01 24.95
N GLY A 89 -18.79 23.97 25.17
CA GLY A 89 -19.67 23.99 26.33
C GLY A 89 -18.79 24.25 27.55
N GLY A 90 -19.11 25.26 28.36
CA GLY A 90 -18.35 25.56 29.58
C GLY A 90 -18.21 24.34 30.49
N GLY A 91 -17.30 24.42 31.47
CA GLY A 91 -16.97 23.30 32.36
C GLY A 91 -15.56 22.77 32.14
N ASP A 92 -15.33 21.52 32.52
CA ASP A 92 -14.04 20.83 32.40
C ASP A 92 -13.64 20.57 30.94
N ALA A 93 -14.59 20.29 30.05
CA ALA A 93 -14.33 20.10 28.61
C ALA A 93 -13.67 21.32 27.95
N GLY A 94 -14.03 22.55 28.38
CA GLY A 94 -13.46 23.78 27.84
C GLY A 94 -11.97 23.98 28.18
N LYS A 95 -11.45 23.25 29.16
CA LYS A 95 -10.05 23.31 29.60
C LYS A 95 -9.18 22.27 28.89
N VAL A 96 -9.78 21.36 28.12
CA VAL A 96 -9.15 20.12 27.68
C VAL A 96 -8.90 20.11 26.16
N GLU A 97 -7.65 19.79 25.80
CA GLU A 97 -7.27 19.21 24.51
C GLU A 97 -7.65 17.74 24.44
N LEU A 98 -8.17 17.33 23.30
CA LEU A 98 -8.30 15.91 22.97
C LEU A 98 -7.82 15.71 21.53
N SER A 99 -6.91 14.76 21.32
CA SER A 99 -6.35 14.46 20.00
C SER A 99 -6.23 12.94 19.78
N VAL A 100 -6.32 12.52 18.52
CA VAL A 100 -5.96 11.17 18.07
C VAL A 100 -4.75 11.28 17.16
N SER A 101 -3.74 10.44 17.35
CA SER A 101 -2.54 10.38 16.51
C SER A 101 -1.97 8.96 16.41
N VAL A 102 -1.06 8.72 15.49
CA VAL A 102 -0.29 7.47 15.41
C VAL A 102 0.91 7.51 16.36
N ASP A 103 1.18 6.42 17.10
CA ASP A 103 2.40 6.32 17.92
C ASP A 103 3.64 6.11 17.03
N GLN A 104 4.26 7.22 16.65
CA GLN A 104 5.48 7.27 15.82
C GLN A 104 6.67 6.48 16.38
N ARG A 105 6.67 6.13 17.67
CA ARG A 105 7.76 5.37 18.29
C ARG A 105 7.66 3.88 17.97
N ILE A 106 6.43 3.35 17.97
CA ILE A 106 6.18 1.93 17.73
C ILE A 106 5.90 1.66 16.25
N THR A 107 5.17 2.54 15.56
CA THR A 107 4.86 2.35 14.12
C THR A 107 6.12 2.17 13.27
N ARG A 108 7.24 2.83 13.60
CA ARG A 108 8.53 2.70 12.87
C ARG A 108 9.26 1.38 13.11
N GLN A 109 8.84 0.62 14.12
CA GLN A 109 9.40 -0.68 14.48
C GLN A 109 8.42 -1.83 14.18
N ALA A 110 7.19 -1.50 13.80
CA ALA A 110 6.18 -2.47 13.39
C ALA A 110 6.38 -2.83 11.92
N ASP A 111 6.06 -4.06 11.57
CA ASP A 111 6.10 -4.53 10.18
C ASP A 111 5.15 -3.70 9.31
N MET A 112 3.95 -3.44 9.84
CA MET A 112 2.97 -2.55 9.24
C MET A 112 3.05 -1.14 9.83
N GLN A 113 3.45 -0.19 8.99
CA GLN A 113 3.58 1.22 9.38
C GLN A 113 2.31 1.99 9.02
N TYR A 114 1.85 2.83 9.94
CA TYR A 114 0.78 3.81 9.71
C TYR A 114 1.31 5.24 9.82
N ALA A 115 0.70 6.13 9.06
CA ALA A 115 0.88 7.56 9.08
C ALA A 115 -0.43 8.25 9.50
N GLY A 116 -0.33 9.51 9.91
CA GLY A 116 -1.50 10.32 10.26
C GLY A 116 -1.36 11.72 9.70
N ALA A 117 -2.46 12.25 9.15
CA ALA A 117 -2.56 13.61 8.63
C ALA A 117 -3.74 14.33 9.27
N VAL A 118 -3.60 15.63 9.54
CA VAL A 118 -4.67 16.45 10.12
C VAL A 118 -5.10 17.48 9.09
N TYR A 119 -6.36 17.40 8.67
CA TYR A 119 -7.00 18.33 7.75
C TYR A 119 -7.89 19.30 8.52
N ASP A 120 -8.43 20.30 7.83
CA ASP A 120 -9.33 21.28 8.44
C ASP A 120 -10.61 20.62 8.99
N GLU A 121 -11.16 19.64 8.30
CA GLU A 121 -12.42 18.98 8.64
C GLU A 121 -12.28 17.65 9.38
N HIS A 122 -11.16 16.94 9.22
CA HIS A 122 -10.96 15.58 9.75
C HIS A 122 -9.49 15.26 10.03
N ILE A 123 -9.25 14.12 10.66
CA ILE A 123 -7.94 13.48 10.80
C ILE A 123 -7.97 12.24 9.92
N GLU A 124 -6.87 11.94 9.23
CA GLU A 124 -6.69 10.68 8.52
C GLU A 124 -5.61 9.86 9.22
N ILE A 125 -5.85 8.56 9.34
CA ILE A 125 -4.85 7.57 9.71
C ILE A 125 -4.87 6.51 8.62
N TYR A 126 -3.74 6.34 7.95
CA TYR A 126 -3.63 5.52 6.75
C TYR A 126 -2.31 4.75 6.73
N PRO A 127 -2.21 3.67 5.94
CA PRO A 127 -0.96 2.94 5.83
C PRO A 127 0.18 3.80 5.27
N GLY A 128 1.37 3.70 5.85
CA GLY A 128 2.52 4.55 5.53
C GLY A 128 3.36 4.08 4.34
N ASN A 129 3.17 2.85 3.85
CA ASN A 129 3.91 2.31 2.71
C ASN A 129 3.22 2.71 1.40
N ALA A 130 3.86 3.61 0.64
CA ALA A 130 3.30 4.15 -0.60
C ALA A 130 3.01 3.07 -1.67
N GLY A 131 3.95 2.16 -1.93
CA GLY A 131 3.75 1.10 -2.93
C GLY A 131 2.61 0.14 -2.56
N MET A 132 2.45 -0.13 -1.27
CA MET A 132 1.31 -0.91 -0.79
C MET A 132 -0.01 -0.13 -0.91
N VAL A 133 -0.03 1.17 -0.62
CA VAL A 133 -1.22 2.02 -0.79
C VAL A 133 -1.62 2.10 -2.26
N GLU A 134 -0.66 2.31 -3.16
CA GLU A 134 -0.89 2.29 -4.61
C GLU A 134 -1.47 0.95 -5.05
N SER A 135 -0.94 -0.16 -4.53
CA SER A 135 -1.46 -1.50 -4.86
C SER A 135 -2.87 -1.73 -4.30
N TRP A 136 -3.14 -1.30 -3.07
CA TRP A 136 -4.46 -1.39 -2.44
C TRP A 136 -5.52 -0.55 -3.16
N LEU A 137 -5.13 0.63 -3.66
CA LEU A 137 -5.97 1.50 -4.48
C LEU A 137 -6.04 1.05 -5.94
N GLY A 138 -5.28 0.02 -6.34
CA GLY A 138 -5.16 -0.49 -7.71
C GLY A 138 -4.58 0.53 -8.70
N GLU A 139 -3.66 1.36 -8.22
CA GLU A 139 -2.86 2.29 -9.01
C GLU A 139 -1.50 1.70 -9.40
N ALA A 140 -1.08 0.62 -8.72
CA ALA A 140 0.14 -0.12 -9.04
C ALA A 140 -0.10 -1.19 -10.12
N THR A 141 1.00 -1.67 -10.73
CA THR A 141 0.97 -2.81 -11.66
C THR A 141 0.74 -4.12 -10.92
N ILE A 142 -0.30 -4.85 -11.31
CA ILE A 142 -0.53 -6.23 -10.86
C ILE A 142 0.62 -7.08 -11.41
N SER A 143 1.43 -7.65 -10.52
CA SER A 143 2.64 -8.38 -10.91
C SER A 143 2.97 -9.50 -9.92
N PRO A 144 3.86 -10.44 -10.25
CA PRO A 144 4.26 -11.52 -9.35
C PRO A 144 4.96 -11.00 -8.10
N ASN A 145 5.79 -9.97 -8.26
CA ASN A 145 6.52 -9.33 -7.17
C ASN A 145 5.60 -8.60 -6.19
N SER A 146 4.36 -8.26 -6.58
CA SER A 146 3.42 -7.64 -5.65
C SER A 146 3.03 -8.61 -4.52
N TYR A 147 3.08 -9.93 -4.74
CA TYR A 147 2.81 -10.93 -3.69
C TYR A 147 3.96 -11.05 -2.68
N ASP A 148 5.18 -11.38 -3.14
CA ASP A 148 6.31 -11.66 -2.25
C ASP A 148 6.84 -10.42 -1.50
N SER A 149 6.82 -9.24 -2.13
CA SER A 149 7.39 -8.02 -1.53
C SER A 149 6.44 -7.29 -0.57
N LEU A 150 5.13 -7.52 -0.68
CA LEU A 150 4.13 -6.85 0.15
C LEU A 150 3.48 -7.79 1.17
N TYR A 151 3.22 -9.05 0.81
CA TYR A 151 2.38 -9.93 1.62
C TYR A 151 3.17 -10.94 2.45
N GLY A 152 4.22 -11.54 1.88
CA GLY A 152 5.05 -12.53 2.58
C GLY A 152 5.91 -11.96 3.71
N ALA A 153 6.10 -10.65 3.75
CA ALA A 153 6.97 -9.96 4.71
C ALA A 153 6.28 -9.53 6.01
N ILE A 154 4.95 -9.60 6.09
CA ILE A 154 4.16 -9.10 7.22
C ILE A 154 3.28 -10.24 7.76
N ASP A 155 3.30 -10.45 9.08
CA ASP A 155 2.29 -11.28 9.74
C ASP A 155 0.97 -10.51 9.83
N TRP A 156 0.13 -10.66 8.81
CA TRP A 156 -1.16 -9.97 8.70
C TRP A 156 -2.18 -10.33 9.78
N GLU A 157 -1.98 -11.44 10.51
CA GLU A 157 -2.80 -11.78 11.67
C GLU A 157 -2.45 -10.94 12.91
N ASP A 158 -1.24 -10.39 12.98
CA ASP A 158 -0.80 -9.46 14.04
C ASP A 158 -0.20 -8.15 13.50
N ALA A 159 -0.86 -7.54 12.50
CA ALA A 159 -0.50 -6.24 11.92
C ALA A 159 -1.41 -5.08 12.40
N PRO A 160 -1.41 -4.70 13.69
CA PRO A 160 -2.25 -3.63 14.21
C PRO A 160 -1.80 -2.24 13.72
N SER A 161 -2.65 -1.24 13.91
CA SER A 161 -2.18 0.15 14.03
C SER A 161 -2.01 0.55 15.49
N TYR A 162 -1.00 1.37 15.76
CA TYR A 162 -0.72 1.90 17.09
C TYR A 162 -1.18 3.35 17.18
N MET A 163 -2.22 3.60 17.95
CA MET A 163 -2.81 4.94 18.09
C MET A 163 -2.69 5.48 19.51
N LEU A 164 -2.63 6.80 19.63
CA LEU A 164 -2.66 7.55 20.88
C LEU A 164 -3.93 8.40 20.91
N VAL A 165 -4.66 8.31 22.00
CA VAL A 165 -5.68 9.30 22.36
C VAL A 165 -5.14 10.10 23.53
N ASP A 166 -4.72 11.34 23.27
CA ASP A 166 -4.13 12.23 24.25
C ASP A 166 -5.16 13.23 24.75
N LEU A 167 -5.21 13.36 26.07
CA LEU A 167 -6.03 14.32 26.80
C LEU A 167 -5.10 15.20 27.62
N LYS A 168 -5.15 16.51 27.42
CA LYS A 168 -4.30 17.46 28.16
C LYS A 168 -5.06 18.73 28.53
N THR A 169 -4.92 19.19 29.77
CA THR A 169 -5.49 20.48 30.18
C THR A 169 -4.58 21.63 29.75
N ALA A 170 -5.13 22.66 29.11
CA ALA A 170 -4.37 23.80 28.59
C ALA A 170 -3.76 24.68 29.69
N ASP A 171 -4.35 24.69 30.89
CA ASP A 171 -3.96 25.52 32.04
C ASP A 171 -3.32 24.71 33.19
N GLY A 172 -3.14 23.39 33.02
CA GLY A 172 -2.62 22.49 34.05
C GLY A 172 -3.59 22.19 35.20
N SER A 173 -4.85 22.64 35.09
CA SER A 173 -5.89 22.27 36.05
C SER A 173 -6.17 20.76 36.03
N ARG A 174 -6.80 20.23 37.08
CA ARG A 174 -7.24 18.83 37.08
C ARG A 174 -8.73 18.76 36.80
N VAL A 175 -9.10 17.92 35.85
CA VAL A 175 -10.48 17.63 35.45
C VAL A 175 -10.85 16.21 35.85
N ARG A 176 -12.12 15.95 36.17
CA ARG A 176 -12.57 14.60 36.51
C ARG A 176 -13.25 13.95 35.31
N LEU A 177 -12.62 12.90 34.78
CA LEU A 177 -13.08 12.16 33.61
C LEU A 177 -14.02 11.02 34.02
N ASP A 178 -15.22 10.99 33.45
CA ASP A 178 -16.20 9.91 33.66
C ASP A 178 -15.98 8.77 32.67
N ALA A 179 -15.81 9.13 31.38
CA ALA A 179 -15.59 8.19 30.30
C ALA A 179 -14.64 8.76 29.25
N LEU A 180 -13.91 7.85 28.58
CA LEU A 180 -13.17 8.11 27.36
C LEU A 180 -13.55 7.01 26.38
N GLU A 181 -14.04 7.38 25.21
CA GLU A 181 -14.72 6.49 24.28
C GLU A 181 -14.22 6.76 22.86
N LEU A 182 -14.24 5.74 21.99
CA LEU A 182 -14.32 5.94 20.55
C LEU A 182 -15.78 5.78 20.13
N GLN A 183 -16.37 6.83 19.57
CA GLN A 183 -17.69 6.75 18.96
C GLN A 183 -17.50 6.54 17.46
N VAL A 184 -17.81 5.33 17.00
CA VAL A 184 -17.68 4.95 15.60
C VAL A 184 -18.99 5.27 14.91
N GLU A 185 -18.95 6.25 14.02
CA GLU A 185 -20.09 6.68 13.21
C GLU A 185 -20.42 5.59 12.18
N ASP A 186 -19.39 5.08 11.52
CA ASP A 186 -19.51 4.17 10.39
C ASP A 186 -18.24 3.32 10.26
N SER A 187 -18.42 2.05 9.93
CA SER A 187 -17.36 1.07 9.76
C SER A 187 -17.73 0.15 8.61
N GLN A 188 -16.94 0.20 7.54
CA GLN A 188 -17.27 -0.48 6.28
C GLN A 188 -16.09 -1.28 5.77
N VAL A 189 -16.38 -2.46 5.25
CA VAL A 189 -15.38 -3.26 4.54
C VAL A 189 -15.11 -2.62 3.18
N TYR A 190 -13.83 -2.53 2.84
CA TYR A 190 -13.37 -2.07 1.55
C TYR A 190 -13.32 -3.26 0.59
N ARG A 191 -14.40 -3.43 -0.19
CA ARG A 191 -14.64 -4.58 -1.08
C ARG A 191 -13.89 -4.53 -2.41
N LYS A 192 -13.06 -3.52 -2.66
CA LYS A 192 -12.27 -3.51 -3.89
C LYS A 192 -11.36 -4.75 -3.93
N PRO A 193 -11.36 -5.52 -5.04
CA PRO A 193 -10.38 -6.57 -5.28
C PRO A 193 -8.96 -6.02 -5.12
N PHE A 194 -8.10 -6.82 -4.52
CA PHE A 194 -6.69 -6.47 -4.33
C PHE A 194 -5.88 -7.57 -5.00
N LEU A 195 -5.42 -7.32 -6.23
CA LEU A 195 -4.98 -8.36 -7.14
C LEU A 195 -3.45 -8.53 -7.12
N SER A 196 -3.02 -9.78 -7.20
CA SER A 196 -1.64 -10.20 -7.45
C SER A 196 -1.62 -11.30 -8.51
N ILE A 197 -0.44 -11.59 -9.05
CA ILE A 197 -0.25 -12.66 -10.03
C ILE A 197 0.58 -13.77 -9.41
N LEU A 198 0.10 -15.00 -9.51
CA LEU A 198 0.89 -16.18 -9.22
C LEU A 198 1.38 -16.73 -10.55
N GLU A 199 2.68 -16.67 -10.78
CA GLU A 199 3.27 -17.29 -11.94
C GLU A 199 3.25 -18.80 -11.80
N HIS A 200 2.94 -19.47 -12.90
CA HIS A 200 2.95 -20.92 -12.97
C HIS A 200 4.40 -21.41 -13.10
N ARG A 201 5.14 -21.37 -12.00
CA ARG A 201 6.50 -21.91 -11.88
C ARG A 201 6.49 -23.38 -11.46
N GLY A 202 7.55 -24.11 -11.79
CA GLY A 202 7.61 -25.56 -11.57
C GLY A 202 6.88 -26.35 -12.67
N CYS A 203 7.34 -27.58 -12.91
CA CYS A 203 7.02 -28.44 -14.07
C CYS A 203 7.69 -28.01 -15.40
N ILE A 204 8.58 -28.85 -15.95
CA ILE A 204 8.99 -28.74 -17.37
C ILE A 204 7.82 -29.25 -18.21
N GLY A 205 6.98 -28.32 -18.66
CA GLY A 205 5.82 -28.55 -19.52
C GLY A 205 5.22 -27.22 -19.97
N PHE A 206 4.59 -27.20 -21.15
CA PHE A 206 3.95 -26.00 -21.68
C PHE A 206 2.77 -25.57 -20.79
N ARG A 207 2.93 -24.46 -20.05
CA ARG A 207 1.92 -23.91 -19.16
C ARG A 207 1.72 -22.42 -19.48
N PRO A 208 0.98 -22.09 -20.56
CA PRO A 208 0.88 -20.74 -21.09
C PRO A 208 -0.16 -19.91 -20.31
N GLY A 209 0.04 -19.77 -19.01
CA GLY A 209 -0.91 -19.10 -18.14
C GLY A 209 -0.28 -18.62 -16.85
N PHE A 210 -1.11 -17.91 -16.10
CA PHE A 210 -0.81 -17.42 -14.76
C PHE A 210 -2.11 -17.46 -13.96
N SER A 211 -2.03 -17.32 -12.64
CA SER A 211 -3.23 -17.14 -11.81
C SER A 211 -3.34 -15.70 -11.36
N PHE A 212 -4.56 -15.17 -11.36
CA PHE A 212 -4.88 -14.08 -10.45
C PHE A 212 -5.08 -14.64 -9.05
N ALA A 213 -4.48 -13.98 -8.08
CA ALA A 213 -4.80 -14.11 -6.66
C ALA A 213 -5.46 -12.81 -6.21
N ASN A 214 -6.60 -12.91 -5.51
CA ASN A 214 -7.31 -11.75 -5.00
C ASN A 214 -7.15 -11.71 -3.48
N ASN A 215 -6.23 -10.89 -2.99
CA ASN A 215 -6.02 -10.58 -1.59
C ASN A 215 -7.06 -9.58 -1.03
N GLY A 216 -8.03 -9.14 -1.86
CA GLY A 216 -9.11 -8.23 -1.48
C GLY A 216 -10.30 -8.95 -0.89
N TRP A 217 -11.33 -8.19 -0.55
CA TRP A 217 -12.51 -8.69 0.18
C TRP A 217 -13.81 -8.68 -0.63
N GLY A 218 -13.72 -8.41 -1.94
CA GLY A 218 -14.84 -8.52 -2.87
C GLY A 218 -14.42 -9.20 -4.17
N PRO A 219 -15.38 -9.80 -4.88
CA PRO A 219 -15.12 -10.52 -6.12
C PRO A 219 -14.83 -9.56 -7.27
N ALA A 220 -14.00 -10.02 -8.20
CA ALA A 220 -13.82 -9.40 -9.51
C ALA A 220 -14.78 -10.05 -10.52
N ALA A 221 -15.51 -9.23 -11.28
CA ALA A 221 -16.51 -9.69 -12.24
C ALA A 221 -16.37 -9.01 -13.60
N GLY A 222 -16.76 -9.70 -14.66
CA GLY A 222 -16.73 -9.19 -16.04
C GLY A 222 -15.32 -8.89 -16.53
N GLY A 223 -14.34 -9.68 -16.11
CA GLY A 223 -12.94 -9.44 -16.36
C GLY A 223 -12.56 -9.47 -17.85
N ARG A 224 -11.73 -8.52 -18.26
CA ARG A 224 -11.18 -8.42 -19.62
C ARG A 224 -9.72 -7.99 -19.56
N LEU A 225 -8.88 -8.74 -20.27
CA LEU A 225 -7.48 -8.41 -20.49
C LEU A 225 -7.31 -7.83 -21.89
N ALA A 226 -6.56 -6.75 -21.98
CA ALA A 226 -5.96 -6.27 -23.22
C ALA A 226 -4.45 -6.37 -23.06
N ILE A 227 -3.84 -7.38 -23.69
CA ILE A 227 -2.44 -7.79 -23.45
C ILE A 227 -1.62 -7.81 -24.73
N GLU A 228 -0.33 -7.58 -24.60
CA GLU A 228 0.68 -7.88 -25.61
C GLU A 228 1.72 -8.82 -25.04
N PHE A 229 2.26 -9.67 -25.91
CA PHE A 229 3.45 -10.44 -25.59
C PHE A 229 4.68 -9.60 -25.87
N PHE A 230 5.72 -9.71 -25.05
CA PHE A 230 6.96 -8.97 -25.25
C PHE A 230 8.19 -9.83 -24.93
N ASN A 231 9.33 -9.41 -25.46
CA ASN A 231 10.61 -10.02 -25.14
C ASN A 231 11.15 -9.45 -23.82
N GLU A 232 11.37 -10.29 -22.82
CA GLU A 232 11.85 -9.83 -21.51
C GLU A 232 13.28 -9.27 -21.55
N ASP A 233 14.12 -9.74 -22.48
CA ASP A 233 15.49 -9.24 -22.71
C ASP A 233 15.51 -7.97 -23.57
N ASP A 234 14.45 -7.70 -24.35
CA ASP A 234 14.27 -6.52 -25.20
C ASP A 234 12.80 -6.02 -25.16
N PRO A 235 12.40 -5.27 -24.10
CA PRO A 235 11.00 -4.92 -23.85
C PRO A 235 10.33 -4.01 -24.89
N ASP A 236 11.11 -3.41 -25.80
CA ASP A 236 10.60 -2.64 -26.93
C ASP A 236 10.05 -3.55 -28.04
N ARG A 237 10.42 -4.83 -28.03
CA ARG A 237 9.94 -5.84 -28.97
C ARG A 237 8.67 -6.50 -28.43
N ALA A 238 7.54 -6.18 -29.04
CA ALA A 238 6.23 -6.69 -28.64
C ALA A 238 5.38 -7.17 -29.82
N SER A 239 4.38 -8.01 -29.52
CA SER A 239 3.34 -8.43 -30.45
C SER A 239 2.28 -7.34 -30.65
N ARG A 240 1.27 -7.63 -31.47
CA ARG A 240 -0.01 -6.89 -31.40
C ARG A 240 -0.72 -7.16 -30.07
N THR A 241 -1.72 -6.34 -29.76
CA THR A 241 -2.61 -6.55 -28.62
C THR A 241 -3.62 -7.67 -28.90
N PHE A 242 -3.92 -8.45 -27.87
CA PHE A 242 -4.92 -9.50 -27.81
C PHE A 242 -5.91 -9.22 -26.69
N GLU A 243 -7.16 -9.63 -26.89
CA GLU A 243 -8.24 -9.48 -25.92
C GLU A 243 -8.60 -10.84 -25.33
N VAL A 244 -8.56 -10.96 -24.01
CA VAL A 244 -8.87 -12.22 -23.31
C VAL A 244 -10.01 -11.97 -22.32
N ALA A 245 -11.08 -12.75 -22.44
CA ALA A 245 -12.14 -12.74 -21.45
C ALA A 245 -11.69 -13.52 -20.21
N VAL A 246 -11.94 -12.94 -19.03
CA VAL A 246 -11.61 -13.53 -17.73
C VAL A 246 -12.92 -13.76 -16.99
N ALA A 247 -13.12 -14.98 -16.49
CA ALA A 247 -14.31 -15.33 -15.73
C ALA A 247 -14.36 -14.55 -14.40
N ASP A 248 -15.54 -14.48 -13.80
CA ASP A 248 -15.68 -13.91 -12.46
C ASP A 248 -14.94 -14.78 -11.44
N PHE A 249 -14.29 -14.15 -10.46
CA PHE A 249 -13.60 -14.85 -9.39
C PHE A 249 -13.66 -14.09 -8.07
N ASP A 250 -13.76 -14.85 -6.99
CA ASP A 250 -13.58 -14.31 -5.65
C ASP A 250 -12.11 -14.45 -5.25
N GLU A 251 -11.67 -15.63 -4.82
CA GLU A 251 -10.32 -15.89 -4.29
C GLU A 251 -9.19 -15.80 -5.33
N GLY A 252 -9.42 -16.33 -6.52
CA GLY A 252 -8.43 -16.37 -7.59
C GLY A 252 -8.93 -17.17 -8.79
N LEU A 253 -8.16 -17.13 -9.88
CA LEU A 253 -8.51 -17.78 -11.14
C LEU A 253 -7.27 -18.03 -12.00
N ASP A 254 -7.19 -19.21 -12.59
CA ASP A 254 -6.20 -19.51 -13.63
C ASP A 254 -6.62 -18.91 -14.97
N VAL A 255 -5.73 -18.10 -15.54
CA VAL A 255 -5.88 -17.50 -16.87
C VAL A 255 -5.04 -18.30 -17.84
N SER A 256 -5.70 -19.07 -18.70
CA SER A 256 -5.03 -19.75 -19.82
C SER A 256 -4.97 -18.85 -21.05
N LEU A 257 -3.76 -18.64 -21.57
CA LEU A 257 -3.50 -17.91 -22.81
C LEU A 257 -3.32 -18.83 -24.02
N ARG A 258 -3.67 -20.12 -23.89
CA ARG A 258 -3.50 -21.11 -24.95
C ARG A 258 -4.19 -20.69 -26.26
N SER A 259 -5.47 -20.31 -26.20
CA SER A 259 -6.22 -19.88 -27.39
C SER A 259 -5.64 -18.60 -28.00
N THR A 260 -5.10 -17.72 -27.16
CA THR A 260 -4.44 -16.48 -27.57
C THR A 260 -3.14 -16.77 -28.31
N LEU A 261 -2.35 -17.75 -27.84
CA LEU A 261 -1.16 -18.23 -28.53
C LEU A 261 -1.50 -18.94 -29.85
N ASP A 262 -2.57 -19.74 -29.89
CA ASP A 262 -3.06 -20.33 -31.15
C ASP A 262 -3.44 -19.23 -32.16
N GLU A 263 -4.07 -18.14 -31.71
CA GLU A 263 -4.39 -16.96 -32.53
C GLU A 263 -3.13 -16.23 -33.03
N ALA A 264 -2.08 -16.18 -32.21
CA ALA A 264 -0.76 -15.67 -32.59
C ALA A 264 0.00 -16.61 -33.56
N GLY A 265 -0.58 -17.75 -33.93
CA GLY A 265 -0.03 -18.71 -34.88
C GLY A 265 0.93 -19.73 -34.27
N VAL A 266 0.91 -19.90 -32.94
CA VAL A 266 1.70 -20.90 -32.21
C VAL A 266 1.03 -22.27 -32.30
N ASP A 267 1.80 -23.33 -32.57
CA ASP A 267 1.30 -24.70 -32.43
C ASP A 267 1.40 -25.15 -30.96
N THR A 268 0.39 -24.79 -30.16
CA THR A 268 0.37 -25.11 -28.73
C THR A 268 0.31 -26.61 -28.44
N ARG A 269 -0.25 -27.42 -29.36
CA ARG A 269 -0.30 -28.88 -29.22
C ARG A 269 1.08 -29.53 -29.40
N ALA A 270 1.90 -28.97 -30.30
CA ALA A 270 3.28 -29.41 -30.44
C ALA A 270 4.08 -29.08 -29.17
N LEU A 271 3.92 -27.87 -28.61
CA LEU A 271 4.60 -27.43 -27.40
C LEU A 271 4.26 -28.31 -26.17
N GLU A 272 2.99 -28.67 -25.96
CA GLU A 272 2.56 -29.58 -24.88
C GLU A 272 3.32 -30.92 -24.88
N ARG A 273 3.70 -31.40 -26.07
CA ARG A 273 4.36 -32.71 -26.27
C ARG A 273 5.86 -32.59 -26.45
N ALA A 274 6.38 -31.39 -26.64
CA ALA A 274 7.78 -31.15 -26.90
C ALA A 274 8.62 -31.44 -25.65
N ARG A 275 9.82 -31.95 -25.87
CA ARG A 275 10.86 -32.12 -24.84
C ARG A 275 12.14 -31.49 -25.38
N PHE A 276 12.77 -30.66 -24.57
CA PHE A 276 13.93 -29.86 -24.98
C PHE A 276 15.15 -30.31 -24.17
N THR A 277 16.02 -31.09 -24.81
CA THR A 277 17.25 -31.60 -24.19
C THR A 277 18.48 -31.01 -24.89
N CYS A 278 19.42 -30.48 -24.11
CA CYS A 278 20.71 -30.00 -24.63
C CYS A 278 21.87 -30.83 -24.06
N ALA A 279 22.93 -31.04 -24.85
CA ALA A 279 24.01 -31.94 -24.48
C ALA A 279 24.95 -31.37 -23.41
N SER A 280 25.08 -30.04 -23.31
CA SER A 280 25.84 -29.34 -22.27
C SER A 280 25.48 -27.85 -22.20
N GLU A 281 25.79 -27.19 -21.09
CA GLU A 281 25.60 -25.73 -20.88
C GLU A 281 26.32 -24.88 -21.94
N ALA A 282 27.51 -25.32 -22.39
CA ALA A 282 28.30 -24.62 -23.40
C ALA A 282 27.64 -24.60 -24.80
N GLU A 283 26.67 -25.47 -25.05
CA GLU A 283 25.90 -25.53 -26.30
C GLU A 283 24.54 -24.81 -26.21
N LEU A 284 24.19 -24.22 -25.05
CA LEU A 284 22.87 -23.63 -24.81
C LEU A 284 22.43 -22.62 -25.88
N PRO A 285 23.23 -21.63 -26.31
CA PRO A 285 22.79 -20.68 -27.33
C PRO A 285 22.43 -21.34 -28.66
N GLN A 286 23.23 -22.33 -29.09
CA GLN A 286 23.04 -23.08 -30.34
C GLN A 286 21.91 -24.10 -30.23
N CYS A 287 21.62 -24.57 -29.01
CA CYS A 287 20.52 -25.46 -28.71
C CYS A 287 19.20 -24.69 -28.66
N HIS A 288 19.18 -23.51 -28.03
CA HIS A 288 18.07 -22.58 -27.98
C HIS A 288 17.62 -22.19 -29.40
N GLU A 289 18.55 -21.74 -30.27
CA GLU A 289 18.22 -21.42 -31.67
C GLU A 289 17.64 -22.62 -32.45
N ARG A 290 18.14 -23.84 -32.21
CA ARG A 290 17.60 -25.07 -32.82
C ARG A 290 16.19 -25.38 -32.33
N VAL A 291 15.97 -25.27 -31.02
CA VAL A 291 14.68 -25.53 -30.37
C VAL A 291 13.65 -24.54 -30.90
N VAL A 292 13.90 -23.23 -30.76
CA VAL A 292 13.02 -22.16 -31.27
C VAL A 292 12.81 -22.30 -32.78
N GLY A 293 13.86 -22.62 -33.55
CA GLY A 293 13.77 -22.82 -34.99
C GLY A 293 12.97 -24.05 -35.44
N SER A 294 12.80 -25.05 -34.57
CA SER A 294 12.03 -26.28 -34.86
C SER A 294 10.53 -26.16 -34.55
N LEU A 295 10.15 -25.11 -33.81
CA LEU A 295 8.79 -24.89 -33.34
C LEU A 295 8.03 -23.92 -34.24
N GLN A 296 6.73 -24.16 -34.41
CA GLN A 296 5.84 -23.17 -35.04
C GLN A 296 5.39 -22.17 -33.97
N LEU A 297 6.06 -21.02 -33.92
CA LEU A 297 5.87 -20.00 -32.88
C LEU A 297 5.18 -18.72 -33.38
N GLY A 298 4.79 -18.66 -34.65
CA GLY A 298 4.02 -17.54 -35.19
C GLY A 298 4.62 -16.16 -34.88
N GLU A 299 3.77 -15.24 -34.40
CA GLU A 299 4.13 -13.86 -34.05
C GLU A 299 5.10 -13.76 -32.86
N ILE A 300 5.14 -14.76 -31.96
CA ILE A 300 5.96 -14.70 -30.74
C ILE A 300 7.37 -15.26 -30.93
N ARG A 301 7.71 -15.78 -32.11
CA ARG A 301 8.98 -16.49 -32.34
C ARG A 301 10.20 -15.72 -31.84
N ASP A 302 10.22 -14.43 -32.13
CA ASP A 302 11.35 -13.59 -31.78
C ASP A 302 11.16 -12.82 -30.47
N LEU A 303 10.06 -13.11 -29.76
CA LEU A 303 9.74 -12.57 -28.44
C LEU A 303 10.16 -13.52 -27.31
N ILE A 304 10.57 -14.74 -27.63
CA ILE A 304 11.05 -15.70 -26.64
C ILE A 304 12.40 -15.22 -26.09
N ALA A 305 12.46 -15.09 -24.78
CA ALA A 305 13.61 -14.69 -23.99
C ALA A 305 14.14 -15.87 -23.16
N GLY A 306 15.33 -15.70 -22.58
CA GLY A 306 15.94 -16.65 -21.65
C GLY A 306 16.74 -17.79 -22.29
N ASP A 307 17.82 -18.19 -21.61
CA ASP A 307 18.76 -19.19 -22.12
C ASP A 307 18.38 -20.63 -21.75
N VAL A 308 17.86 -20.84 -20.53
CA VAL A 308 17.50 -22.15 -19.98
C VAL A 308 15.99 -22.32 -19.92
N THR A 309 15.26 -21.31 -19.45
CA THR A 309 13.80 -21.25 -19.52
C THR A 309 13.40 -20.43 -20.74
N LEU A 310 12.47 -20.96 -21.55
CA LEU A 310 11.85 -20.22 -22.63
C LEU A 310 10.77 -19.33 -22.01
N SER A 311 11.10 -18.07 -21.78
CA SER A 311 10.22 -17.09 -21.16
C SER A 311 9.53 -16.23 -22.21
N LEU A 312 8.28 -15.86 -21.94
CA LEU A 312 7.54 -14.89 -22.73
C LEU A 312 6.84 -13.92 -21.80
N GLY A 313 7.22 -12.65 -21.88
CA GLY A 313 6.59 -11.59 -21.10
C GLY A 313 5.18 -11.31 -21.59
N VAL A 314 4.27 -11.05 -20.65
CA VAL A 314 2.91 -10.57 -20.91
C VAL A 314 2.74 -9.26 -20.17
N ARG A 315 2.30 -8.21 -20.87
CA ARG A 315 1.94 -6.94 -20.24
C ARG A 315 0.68 -6.37 -20.84
N GLY A 316 -0.03 -5.55 -20.08
CA GLY A 316 -1.25 -4.94 -20.55
C GLY A 316 -2.09 -4.34 -19.45
N SER A 317 -3.40 -4.45 -19.60
CA SER A 317 -4.36 -3.98 -18.62
C SER A 317 -5.44 -5.01 -18.34
N PHE A 318 -5.90 -5.03 -17.10
CA PHE A 318 -7.03 -5.81 -16.64
C PHE A 318 -8.18 -4.89 -16.24
N THR A 319 -9.27 -4.95 -16.99
CA THR A 319 -10.52 -4.25 -16.68
C THR A 319 -11.48 -5.21 -15.99
N TYR A 320 -12.06 -4.79 -14.87
CA TYR A 320 -13.01 -5.59 -14.11
C TYR A 320 -13.98 -4.70 -13.34
N SER A 321 -15.07 -5.32 -12.87
CA SER A 321 -16.05 -4.68 -12.01
C SER A 321 -16.10 -5.33 -10.63
N TRP A 322 -16.52 -4.57 -9.62
CA TRP A 322 -16.75 -5.04 -8.26
C TRP A 322 -17.89 -4.25 -7.62
N ALA A 323 -18.41 -4.74 -6.50
CA ALA A 323 -19.50 -4.07 -5.78
C ALA A 323 -19.17 -3.88 -4.29
N ASP A 324 -19.67 -2.79 -3.71
CA ASP A 324 -19.65 -2.58 -2.26
C ASP A 324 -20.85 -3.24 -1.57
N ASP A 325 -20.85 -3.25 -0.24
CA ASP A 325 -21.93 -3.83 0.58
C ASP A 325 -23.25 -3.03 0.48
N ARG A 326 -23.23 -1.87 -0.17
CA ARG A 326 -24.41 -1.03 -0.46
C ARG A 326 -25.00 -1.31 -1.84
N GLY A 327 -24.41 -2.24 -2.60
CA GLY A 327 -24.84 -2.60 -3.94
C GLY A 327 -24.43 -1.60 -5.02
N ASN A 328 -23.53 -0.65 -4.71
CA ASN A 328 -22.93 0.19 -5.73
C ASN A 328 -21.90 -0.63 -6.50
N SER A 329 -21.93 -0.53 -7.83
CA SER A 329 -20.95 -1.18 -8.70
C SER A 329 -19.91 -0.18 -9.19
N TYR A 330 -18.68 -0.65 -9.25
CA TYR A 330 -17.51 0.11 -9.67
C TYR A 330 -16.79 -0.66 -10.78
N GLU A 331 -16.13 0.08 -11.67
CA GLU A 331 -15.24 -0.46 -12.68
C GLU A 331 -13.82 0.04 -12.40
N ALA A 332 -12.84 -0.83 -12.59
CA ALA A 332 -11.43 -0.52 -12.48
C ALA A 332 -10.69 -1.06 -13.70
N THR A 333 -9.63 -0.36 -14.10
CA THR A 333 -8.66 -0.86 -15.09
C THR A 333 -7.28 -0.68 -14.48
N GLU A 334 -6.57 -1.78 -14.32
CA GLU A 334 -5.25 -1.80 -13.67
C GLU A 334 -4.19 -2.33 -14.63
N PRO A 335 -2.98 -1.74 -14.66
CA PRO A 335 -1.89 -2.29 -15.46
C PRO A 335 -1.46 -3.64 -14.89
N MET A 336 -1.01 -4.55 -15.75
CA MET A 336 -0.56 -5.87 -15.33
C MET A 336 0.67 -6.33 -16.12
N GLU A 337 1.49 -7.14 -15.47
CA GLU A 337 2.67 -7.76 -16.06
C GLU A 337 2.89 -9.15 -15.45
N ALA A 338 3.23 -10.13 -16.28
CA ALA A 338 3.52 -11.51 -15.88
C ALA A 338 4.56 -12.14 -16.81
N SER A 339 5.28 -13.15 -16.34
CA SER A 339 6.10 -14.03 -17.18
C SER A 339 5.40 -15.36 -17.43
N LEU A 340 5.38 -15.81 -18.68
CA LEU A 340 4.95 -17.15 -19.06
C LEU A 340 6.16 -18.06 -19.28
N GLN A 341 6.13 -19.23 -18.67
CA GLN A 341 7.10 -20.29 -18.95
C GLN A 341 6.58 -21.20 -20.07
N LEU A 342 7.14 -21.05 -21.28
CA LEU A 342 6.77 -21.87 -22.44
C LEU A 342 7.48 -23.23 -22.45
N GLY A 343 8.56 -23.35 -21.69
CA GLY A 343 9.30 -24.59 -21.48
C GLY A 343 10.62 -24.33 -20.75
N ALA A 344 11.34 -25.39 -20.39
CA ALA A 344 12.73 -25.29 -19.98
C ALA A 344 13.59 -26.30 -20.72
N ILE A 345 14.84 -25.95 -20.88
CA ILE A 345 15.92 -26.77 -21.40
C ILE A 345 16.57 -27.47 -20.22
N GLU A 346 16.57 -28.79 -20.22
CA GLU A 346 17.14 -29.60 -19.14
C GLU A 346 18.67 -29.38 -19.04
N THR A 347 19.13 -28.81 -17.91
CA THR A 347 20.55 -28.73 -17.50
C THR A 347 20.69 -28.98 -15.99
N GLU A 348 21.84 -29.50 -15.53
CA GLU A 348 22.10 -29.77 -14.10
C GLU A 348 22.62 -28.53 -13.37
N VAL A 349 21.79 -27.67 -12.75
CA VAL A 349 22.26 -26.79 -11.64
C VAL A 349 21.14 -26.39 -10.65
N MET A 350 21.49 -26.43 -9.36
CA MET A 350 20.72 -25.96 -8.19
C MET A 350 21.29 -24.63 -7.68
N VAL A 351 20.44 -23.71 -7.21
CA VAL A 351 20.88 -22.58 -6.35
C VAL A 351 19.86 -22.36 -5.23
N ALA A 352 20.34 -22.29 -3.99
CA ALA A 352 19.56 -22.05 -2.79
C ALA A 352 19.72 -20.58 -2.34
N GLU A 353 18.64 -19.96 -1.89
CA GLU A 353 18.66 -18.64 -1.24
C GLU A 353 18.26 -18.77 0.24
N TYR A 354 19.03 -18.11 1.11
CA TYR A 354 18.89 -18.15 2.56
C TYR A 354 17.98 -17.02 3.04
N GLY A 355 16.96 -17.35 3.85
CA GLY A 355 16.18 -16.37 4.60
C GLY A 355 16.85 -16.03 5.93
N ASP A 356 16.97 -14.73 6.23
CA ASP A 356 17.47 -14.22 7.50
C ASP A 356 16.34 -14.03 8.52
N GLY A 357 16.60 -14.45 9.76
CA GLY A 357 15.66 -14.37 10.88
C GLY A 357 15.57 -12.99 11.54
N PHE A 358 14.37 -12.63 11.97
CA PHE A 358 14.08 -11.40 12.71
C PHE A 358 14.35 -11.51 14.21
N GLY A 359 14.79 -10.40 14.81
CA GLY A 359 15.09 -10.28 16.24
C GLY A 359 13.90 -9.83 17.09
N ASP A 360 13.99 -10.11 18.40
CA ASP A 360 12.95 -9.86 19.40
C ASP A 360 12.54 -8.37 19.53
N PRO A 361 11.24 -8.08 19.78
CA PRO A 361 10.77 -6.73 20.01
C PRO A 361 11.16 -6.19 21.40
N PRO A 362 11.33 -4.86 21.54
CA PRO A 362 11.65 -4.23 22.82
C PRO A 362 10.49 -4.25 23.83
N ALA A 363 10.83 -4.05 25.11
CA ALA A 363 9.97 -4.17 26.27
C ALA A 363 8.57 -3.53 26.12
N ALA A 364 7.55 -4.33 26.41
CA ALA A 364 6.14 -4.01 26.20
C ALA A 364 5.64 -2.78 26.98
N LEU A 365 5.35 -1.69 26.26
CA LEU A 365 4.39 -0.68 26.70
C LEU A 365 2.99 -1.34 26.76
N ARG A 366 2.19 -1.01 27.78
CA ARG A 366 0.85 -1.60 27.94
C ARG A 366 -0.16 -0.89 27.02
N TYR A 367 -0.44 -1.48 25.87
CA TYR A 367 -1.51 -1.07 24.96
C TYR A 367 -2.86 -1.67 25.37
N GLN A 368 -3.95 -1.00 24.99
CA GLN A 368 -5.30 -1.54 25.02
C GLN A 368 -5.61 -2.12 23.64
N GLU A 369 -6.01 -3.39 23.58
CA GLU A 369 -6.45 -4.00 22.33
C GLU A 369 -7.85 -3.51 21.97
N ILE A 370 -7.98 -2.95 20.78
CA ILE A 370 -9.22 -2.43 20.24
C ILE A 370 -9.51 -3.18 18.95
N ARG A 371 -10.66 -3.87 18.89
CA ARG A 371 -11.16 -4.49 17.65
C ARG A 371 -12.31 -3.64 17.14
N LEU A 372 -12.21 -3.18 15.90
CA LEU A 372 -13.28 -2.47 15.22
C LEU A 372 -14.03 -3.47 14.32
N PRO A 373 -15.32 -3.76 14.59
CA PRO A 373 -16.16 -4.49 13.65
C PRO A 373 -16.20 -3.76 12.30
N SER A 374 -16.03 -4.45 11.18
CA SER A 374 -15.89 -3.83 9.85
C SER A 374 -17.21 -3.68 9.07
N ASP A 375 -18.33 -4.17 9.60
CA ASP A 375 -19.68 -4.05 9.01
C ASP A 375 -20.69 -3.67 10.10
N ASP A 376 -20.49 -2.49 10.69
CA ASP A 376 -21.33 -1.96 11.76
C ASP A 376 -21.31 -0.43 11.76
N SER A 377 -22.28 0.20 12.41
CA SER A 377 -22.35 1.66 12.50
C SER A 377 -22.92 2.10 13.84
N ASN A 378 -22.58 3.32 14.24
CA ASN A 378 -23.11 3.95 15.45
C ASN A 378 -22.87 3.15 16.74
N TYR A 379 -21.69 2.54 16.88
CA TYR A 379 -21.28 1.81 18.08
C TYR A 379 -20.22 2.58 18.87
N VAL A 380 -20.05 2.19 20.13
CA VAL A 380 -19.12 2.83 21.06
C VAL A 380 -18.10 1.80 21.56
N VAL A 381 -16.84 2.19 21.55
CA VAL A 381 -15.74 1.42 22.14
C VAL A 381 -15.21 2.16 23.36
N ASP A 382 -15.37 1.56 24.53
CA ASP A 382 -14.88 2.14 25.79
C ASP A 382 -13.35 2.03 25.90
N LEU A 383 -12.68 3.16 26.10
CA LEU A 383 -11.25 3.21 26.41
C LEU A 383 -11.08 3.12 27.94
N THR A 384 -10.60 1.98 28.43
CA THR A 384 -10.52 1.68 29.85
C THR A 384 -9.55 2.63 30.57
N LEU A 385 -10.10 3.48 31.44
CA LEU A 385 -9.33 4.36 32.31
C LEU A 385 -8.86 3.60 33.56
N ARG A 386 -7.55 3.39 33.70
CA ARG A 386 -6.94 2.79 34.90
C ARG A 386 -6.44 3.87 35.86
N GLY A 387 -6.69 3.70 37.16
CA GLY A 387 -6.16 4.58 38.21
C GLY A 387 -7.03 5.82 38.48
N ASN A 388 -6.38 6.92 38.86
CA ASN A 388 -7.07 8.16 39.24
C ASN A 388 -7.73 8.81 38.02
N ARG A 389 -9.02 9.11 38.11
CA ARG A 389 -9.80 9.76 37.04
C ARG A 389 -9.76 11.29 37.09
N THR A 390 -9.14 11.87 38.11
CA THR A 390 -8.89 13.31 38.21
C THR A 390 -7.51 13.63 37.65
N LEU A 391 -7.44 14.14 36.43
CA LEU A 391 -6.26 14.15 35.57
C LEU A 391 -6.01 15.55 35.00
N ALA A 392 -4.75 15.90 34.78
CA ALA A 392 -4.35 17.07 33.98
C ALA A 392 -3.76 16.66 32.61
N ASP A 393 -3.35 15.40 32.52
CA ASP A 393 -2.74 14.77 31.35
C ASP A 393 -3.07 13.27 31.40
N HIS A 394 -3.43 12.68 30.26
CA HIS A 394 -3.67 11.26 30.08
C HIS A 394 -3.46 10.85 28.63
N THR A 395 -2.74 9.74 28.42
CA THR A 395 -2.59 9.09 27.11
C THR A 395 -3.19 7.69 27.17
N ALA A 396 -4.24 7.46 26.41
CA ALA A 396 -4.71 6.11 26.11
C ALA A 396 -3.94 5.57 24.88
N ARG A 397 -3.26 4.45 25.06
CA ARG A 397 -2.47 3.78 24.02
C ARG A 397 -3.26 2.61 23.46
N LEU A 398 -3.50 2.58 22.16
CA LEU A 398 -4.37 1.64 21.49
C LEU A 398 -3.58 0.78 20.50
N LYS A 399 -3.81 -0.54 20.53
CA LYS A 399 -3.43 -1.51 19.49
C LYS A 399 -4.71 -1.85 18.76
N VAL A 400 -4.93 -1.26 17.59
CA VAL A 400 -6.21 -1.29 16.86
C VAL A 400 -6.16 -2.29 15.72
N TYR A 401 -7.20 -3.12 15.63
CA TYR A 401 -7.36 -4.19 14.65
C TYR A 401 -8.73 -4.10 13.98
N ALA A 402 -8.80 -4.57 12.73
CA ALA A 402 -10.05 -4.96 12.09
C ALA A 402 -9.86 -6.32 11.40
N ALA A 403 -10.97 -6.99 11.08
CA ALA A 403 -10.90 -8.33 10.48
C ALA A 403 -10.60 -8.28 8.97
N GLU A 404 -10.83 -7.15 8.33
CA GLU A 404 -10.82 -7.01 6.88
C GLU A 404 -10.23 -5.65 6.49
N ASN A 405 -9.83 -5.48 5.23
CA ASN A 405 -9.58 -4.15 4.68
C ASN A 405 -10.82 -3.29 4.93
N SER A 406 -10.69 -2.20 5.67
CA SER A 406 -11.87 -1.46 6.12
C SER A 406 -11.59 0.01 6.36
N ILE A 407 -12.66 0.79 6.27
CA ILE A 407 -12.65 2.23 6.47
C ILE A 407 -13.55 2.50 7.67
N HIS A 408 -12.97 3.08 8.71
CA HIS A 408 -13.66 3.44 9.93
C HIS A 408 -13.72 4.95 10.07
N ARG A 409 -14.90 5.47 10.38
CA ARG A 409 -15.10 6.88 10.72
C ARG A 409 -15.49 6.99 12.18
N PHE A 410 -14.64 7.61 13.01
CA PHE A 410 -14.91 7.70 14.44
C PHE A 410 -14.45 9.02 15.07
N ARG A 411 -14.85 9.26 16.32
CA ARG A 411 -14.33 10.35 17.16
C ARG A 411 -13.88 9.79 18.49
N ALA A 412 -12.77 10.29 19.03
CA ALA A 412 -12.53 10.13 20.45
C ALA A 412 -13.40 11.14 21.22
N VAL A 413 -14.09 10.67 22.26
CA VAL A 413 -15.01 11.47 23.08
C VAL A 413 -14.66 11.29 24.55
N ALA A 414 -14.39 12.40 25.22
CA ALA A 414 -14.18 12.49 26.66
C ALA A 414 -15.44 13.09 27.31
N ARG A 415 -16.00 12.39 28.30
CA ARG A 415 -17.12 12.85 29.13
C ARG A 415 -16.61 13.15 30.53
N PHE A 416 -16.95 14.31 31.07
CA PHE A 416 -16.49 14.76 32.39
C PHE A 416 -17.60 14.66 33.44
N ALA A 417 -17.20 14.60 34.72
CA ALA A 417 -18.12 14.47 35.85
C ALA A 417 -19.08 15.66 36.03
N ASP A 418 -18.77 16.82 35.43
CA ASP A 418 -19.66 17.97 35.39
C ASP A 418 -20.69 17.89 34.24
N GLY A 419 -20.71 16.78 33.50
CA GLY A 419 -21.59 16.54 32.36
C GLY A 419 -21.12 17.15 31.05
N SER A 420 -20.02 17.91 31.06
CA SER A 420 -19.44 18.47 29.82
C SER A 420 -18.78 17.37 28.99
N THR A 421 -18.66 17.61 27.67
CA THR A 421 -18.08 16.65 26.73
C THR A 421 -17.10 17.31 25.78
N ARG A 422 -16.00 16.62 25.47
CA ARG A 422 -15.01 17.04 24.50
C ARG A 422 -14.86 15.94 23.45
N GLN A 423 -14.77 16.31 22.18
CA GLN A 423 -14.56 15.36 21.09
C GLN A 423 -13.50 15.84 20.11
N THR A 424 -12.90 14.91 19.39
CA THR A 424 -11.96 15.21 18.31
C THR A 424 -12.69 15.60 17.03
N LYS A 425 -11.92 16.07 16.03
CA LYS A 425 -12.34 15.98 14.63
C LYS A 425 -12.69 14.52 14.29
N PRO A 426 -13.58 14.28 13.32
CA PRO A 426 -13.79 12.92 12.84
C PRO A 426 -12.45 12.38 12.32
N VAL A 427 -12.16 11.14 12.67
CA VAL A 427 -10.99 10.38 12.26
C VAL A 427 -11.46 9.43 11.16
N MET A 428 -10.87 9.55 9.98
CA MET A 428 -10.96 8.58 8.90
C MET A 428 -9.78 7.63 9.05
N TYR A 429 -10.06 6.38 9.41
CA TYR A 429 -9.05 5.36 9.60
C TYR A 429 -9.17 4.30 8.52
N TYR A 430 -8.10 4.11 7.76
CA TYR A 430 -7.98 3.14 6.69
C TYR A 430 -7.18 1.94 7.20
N HIS A 431 -7.86 0.86 7.56
CA HIS A 431 -7.24 -0.38 8.02
C HIS A 431 -6.98 -1.30 6.83
N VAL A 432 -5.75 -1.84 6.75
CA VAL A 432 -5.37 -2.83 5.73
C VAL A 432 -5.05 -4.14 6.43
N ARG A 433 -5.83 -5.16 6.07
CA ARG A 433 -5.63 -6.58 6.34
C ARG A 433 -6.08 -7.34 5.09
N PRO A 434 -5.17 -7.57 4.12
CA PRO A 434 -5.47 -8.39 2.96
C PRO A 434 -5.79 -9.82 3.39
N ARG A 435 -6.58 -10.54 2.60
CA ARG A 435 -6.76 -11.98 2.80
C ARG A 435 -5.61 -12.75 2.18
N ASP A 436 -5.33 -13.92 2.74
CA ASP A 436 -4.52 -14.95 2.09
C ASP A 436 -5.46 -15.79 1.20
N PRO A 437 -5.38 -15.67 -0.14
CA PRO A 437 -6.33 -16.30 -1.02
C PRO A 437 -6.15 -17.82 -1.03
N LEU A 438 -7.24 -18.56 -0.97
CA LEU A 438 -7.20 -20.03 -0.98
C LEU A 438 -6.97 -20.65 -2.38
N HIS A 439 -6.74 -19.80 -3.41
CA HIS A 439 -6.56 -20.25 -4.78
C HIS A 439 -5.22 -20.99 -4.93
N VAL A 440 -5.30 -22.23 -5.38
CA VAL A 440 -4.12 -23.04 -5.73
C VAL A 440 -4.11 -23.21 -7.25
N PRO A 441 -3.04 -22.78 -7.94
CA PRO A 441 -2.93 -22.94 -9.39
C PRO A 441 -3.07 -24.42 -9.82
N GLU A 442 -3.83 -24.68 -10.89
CA GLU A 442 -4.06 -26.05 -11.39
C GLU A 442 -2.78 -26.64 -11.97
N GLU A 443 -2.33 -27.78 -11.44
CA GLU A 443 -1.18 -28.50 -11.99
C GLU A 443 -1.52 -29.18 -13.33
N PRO A 444 -0.60 -29.15 -14.32
CA PRO A 444 -0.83 -29.81 -15.60
C PRO A 444 -0.73 -31.34 -15.48
N ASP A 445 -1.56 -32.07 -16.23
CA ASP A 445 -1.56 -33.56 -16.32
C ASP A 445 -0.19 -34.17 -16.71
N GLY A 446 0.69 -33.37 -17.32
CA GLY A 446 2.03 -33.76 -17.77
C GLY A 446 3.12 -32.94 -17.07
N CYS A 447 3.20 -33.01 -15.74
CA CYS A 447 4.36 -32.52 -15.00
C CYS A 447 5.44 -33.62 -14.97
N TYR A 448 6.61 -33.35 -15.58
CA TYR A 448 7.71 -34.34 -15.66
C TYR A 448 8.90 -33.98 -14.77
N LEU A 449 8.83 -32.88 -14.02
CA LEU A 449 9.75 -32.60 -12.94
C LEU A 449 9.07 -32.93 -11.61
N ASP A 450 9.77 -33.67 -10.73
CA ASP A 450 9.39 -33.71 -9.32
C ASP A 450 9.58 -32.31 -8.72
N ASP A 451 8.71 -31.93 -7.78
CA ASP A 451 8.81 -30.71 -6.95
C ASP A 451 10.19 -30.56 -6.29
N ALA A 452 10.97 -31.63 -6.21
CA ALA A 452 12.31 -31.73 -5.62
C ALA A 452 13.35 -30.73 -6.18
N ILE A 453 13.10 -30.09 -7.32
CA ILE A 453 13.97 -29.00 -7.83
C ILE A 453 13.67 -27.67 -7.11
N PHE A 454 12.51 -27.55 -6.45
CA PHE A 454 12.04 -26.33 -5.78
C PHE A 454 11.53 -26.51 -4.33
N VAL A 455 11.55 -27.72 -3.73
CA VAL A 455 11.19 -27.87 -2.30
C VAL A 455 12.27 -27.22 -1.42
N PRO A 456 11.98 -26.16 -0.62
CA PRO A 456 12.89 -25.76 0.44
C PRO A 456 13.02 -26.94 1.42
N PRO A 457 14.22 -27.29 1.91
CA PRO A 457 14.40 -28.52 2.68
C PRO A 457 13.41 -28.58 3.84
N ARG A 458 12.68 -29.70 3.97
CA ARG A 458 12.03 -30.06 5.23
C ARG A 458 13.12 -30.18 6.29
N GLU A 459 12.88 -29.52 7.43
CA GLU A 459 13.76 -29.45 8.62
C GLU A 459 14.51 -30.73 8.97
#